data_AF-A0A2G5SZ97-F1
#
_entry.id   AF-A0A2G5SZ97-F1
#
_cell.length_a   1.000
_cell.length_b   1.000
_cell.length_c   1.000
_cell.angle_alpha   90.00
_cell.angle_beta   90.00
_cell.angle_gamma   90.00
#
_symmetry.space_group_name_H-M   'P 1'
#
loop_
_entity.id
_entity.type
_entity.pdbx_description
1 polymer ?
#
loop_
_entity_poly.entity_id
_entity_poly.type
_entity_poly.pdbx_seq_one_letter_code
_entity_poly.pdbx_strand_id
1 'polypeptide(L)'
;MKKLIKSSSQMQRFRSVNTIRYNHRSARTYVCIPFHYFHDNILKIVKRDDSKNDYFQLNVSGKIVDFSISYKHKKYFPVAFHQPDGFKSLIESIHNYLLDFFGDSVEFYWEAHNYKKPIPQLENLTALLHLRHGLTESDILDMTRFENFISSSPVLKCIDSDILNVPAPMSPESKFYQAEYIETWQPEPTLPAILRYFQGRQAFLKWWKCDTQNVIEFVNKWKSGEAFHKLEHLKIKNYENEFPQNEILDAIGAQHIDHAKKPPTHILPKIYFDIAFQKEAHTDPITSYTYVVRRTDNRVASVSIDGGIFSFGVWDKTEEEFLRIVE
;
A
#
# COMPACT_ATOMS: atom_id res chain seq x y z
N MET A 1 18.48 29.77 6.63
CA MET A 1 18.50 28.50 7.40
C MET A 1 18.95 27.29 6.57
N LYS A 2 18.44 27.07 5.35
CA LYS A 2 18.89 25.99 4.43
C LYS A 2 20.42 25.87 4.29
N LYS A 3 21.13 26.98 4.00
CA LYS A 3 22.60 26.99 3.87
C LYS A 3 23.34 26.49 5.13
N LEU A 4 22.86 26.89 6.32
CA LEU A 4 23.45 26.49 7.61
C LEU A 4 23.30 25.00 7.88
N ILE A 5 22.15 24.41 7.53
CA ILE A 5 21.94 22.96 7.66
C ILE A 5 22.82 22.22 6.65
N LYS A 6 22.91 22.72 5.41
CA LYS A 6 23.77 22.15 4.37
C LYS A 6 25.25 22.14 4.73
N SER A 7 25.70 23.09 5.53
CA SER A 7 27.07 23.17 6.05
C SER A 7 27.30 22.46 7.40
N SER A 8 26.30 21.79 7.96
CA SER A 8 26.38 21.15 9.28
C SER A 8 26.63 19.65 9.21
N SER A 9 27.13 19.05 10.31
CA SER A 9 27.24 17.59 10.46
C SER A 9 25.89 16.86 10.36
N GLN A 10 24.77 17.57 10.53
CA GLN A 10 23.43 17.00 10.35
C GLN A 10 23.15 16.62 8.89
N MET A 11 23.90 17.17 7.92
CA MET A 11 23.74 16.80 6.52
C MET A 11 24.03 15.32 6.25
N GLN A 12 24.96 14.71 6.98
CA GLN A 12 25.19 13.26 6.86
C GLN A 12 23.96 12.44 7.27
N ARG A 13 23.22 12.88 8.30
CA ARG A 13 21.95 12.26 8.70
C ARG A 13 20.84 12.49 7.68
N PHE A 14 20.82 13.65 7.03
CA PHE A 14 19.82 13.92 5.98
C PHE A 14 20.09 13.13 4.70
N ARG A 15 21.34 12.79 4.39
CA ARG A 15 21.68 11.92 3.24
C ARG A 15 21.17 10.48 3.38
N SER A 16 20.94 10.00 4.60
CA SER A 16 20.33 8.67 4.81
C SER A 16 18.80 8.70 4.75
N VAL A 17 18.18 9.88 4.62
CA VAL A 17 16.73 9.99 4.44
C VAL A 17 16.41 9.67 2.99
N ASN A 18 15.71 8.58 2.77
CA ASN A 18 15.21 8.16 1.46
C ASN A 18 13.69 8.37 1.30
N THR A 19 13.00 8.67 2.40
CA THR A 19 11.53 8.71 2.43
C THR A 19 11.02 9.84 3.32
N ILE A 20 10.01 10.57 2.83
CA ILE A 20 9.23 11.53 3.62
C ILE A 20 7.75 11.17 3.51
N ARG A 21 7.06 11.15 4.64
CA ARG A 21 5.62 10.84 4.73
C ARG A 21 4.80 12.03 5.20
N TYR A 22 3.69 12.26 4.51
CA TYR A 22 2.59 13.10 4.95
C TYR A 22 1.50 12.22 5.54
N ASN A 23 1.47 12.08 6.85
CA ASN A 23 0.41 11.36 7.55
C ASN A 23 -0.79 12.28 7.80
N HIS A 24 -1.84 12.16 6.96
CA HIS A 24 -3.02 13.00 7.02
C HIS A 24 -4.15 12.34 7.81
N ARG A 25 -4.50 12.93 8.96
CA ARG A 25 -5.59 12.49 9.84
C ARG A 25 -6.59 13.62 10.05
N SER A 26 -7.70 13.54 9.32
CA SER A 26 -8.88 14.42 9.42
C SER A 26 -8.60 15.92 9.17
N ALA A 27 -8.09 16.61 10.20
CA ALA A 27 -7.82 18.05 10.20
C ALA A 27 -6.35 18.40 10.48
N ARG A 28 -5.48 17.40 10.54
CA ARG A 28 -4.06 17.56 10.86
C ARG A 28 -3.23 16.71 9.91
N THR A 29 -2.09 17.24 9.50
CA THR A 29 -1.09 16.49 8.74
C THR A 29 0.21 16.49 9.51
N TYR A 30 0.83 15.33 9.67
CA TYR A 30 2.20 15.24 10.15
C TYR A 30 3.12 14.97 8.96
N VAL A 31 4.20 15.72 8.87
CA VAL A 31 5.32 15.42 7.95
C VAL A 31 6.38 14.71 8.78
N CYS A 32 6.74 13.49 8.39
CA CYS A 32 7.65 12.66 9.17
C CYS A 32 8.66 11.92 8.29
N ILE A 33 9.79 11.58 8.90
CA ILE A 33 10.72 10.58 8.37
C ILE A 33 10.35 9.25 9.03
N PRO A 34 10.00 8.21 8.25
CA PRO A 34 9.79 6.88 8.81
C PRO A 34 11.08 6.36 9.44
N PHE A 35 11.00 5.88 10.68
CA PHE A 35 12.11 5.22 11.37
C PHE A 35 11.58 3.98 12.10
N HIS A 36 12.45 3.00 12.37
CA HIS A 36 12.05 1.76 13.06
C HIS A 36 11.28 2.06 14.35
N TYR A 37 10.07 1.49 14.45
CA TYR A 37 9.15 1.61 15.59
C TYR A 37 8.62 3.02 15.91
N PHE A 38 8.95 4.06 15.14
CA PHE A 38 8.42 5.42 15.37
C PHE A 38 8.54 6.34 14.14
N HIS A 39 7.54 7.17 13.89
CA HIS A 39 7.64 8.27 12.90
C HIS A 39 8.30 9.49 13.51
N ASP A 40 9.47 9.90 13.01
CA ASP A 40 10.11 11.13 13.49
C ASP A 40 9.42 12.34 12.83
N ASN A 41 8.50 12.96 13.58
CA ASN A 41 7.73 14.10 13.10
C ASN A 41 8.63 15.33 12.94
N ILE A 42 8.83 15.75 11.69
CA ILE A 42 9.58 16.96 11.35
C ILE A 42 8.68 18.19 11.49
N LEU A 43 7.40 18.06 11.11
CA LEU A 43 6.47 19.18 11.07
C LEU A 43 5.06 18.69 11.31
N LYS A 44 4.28 19.50 12.03
CA LYS A 44 2.83 19.32 12.13
C LYS A 44 2.13 20.47 11.43
N ILE A 45 1.09 20.19 10.67
CA ILE A 45 0.27 21.17 9.97
C ILE A 45 -1.15 21.11 10.54
N VAL A 46 -1.67 22.25 10.97
CA VAL A 46 -3.01 22.36 11.56
C VAL A 46 -3.71 23.64 11.13
N LYS A 47 -5.05 23.64 11.21
CA LYS A 47 -5.83 24.86 11.07
C LYS A 47 -5.47 25.84 12.19
N ARG A 48 -5.34 27.12 11.84
CA ARG A 48 -5.12 28.21 12.80
C ARG A 48 -6.29 28.32 13.77
N ASP A 49 -5.93 28.58 15.02
CA ASP A 49 -6.86 28.89 16.12
C ASP A 49 -6.56 30.32 16.57
N ASP A 50 -7.50 31.22 16.36
CA ASP A 50 -7.30 32.65 16.63
C ASP A 50 -7.31 32.98 18.13
N SER A 51 -7.56 31.99 19.01
CA SER A 51 -7.47 32.15 20.46
C SER A 51 -6.03 32.09 21.02
N LYS A 52 -5.03 31.75 20.19
CA LYS A 52 -3.62 31.67 20.59
C LYS A 52 -2.82 32.79 19.91
N ASN A 53 -1.89 33.40 20.64
CA ASN A 53 -1.10 34.54 20.13
C ASN A 53 0.40 34.27 20.01
N ASP A 54 0.89 33.09 20.39
CA ASP A 54 2.32 32.76 20.39
C ASP A 54 2.76 32.17 19.04
N TYR A 55 2.71 33.00 18.00
CA TYR A 55 3.14 32.64 16.65
C TYR A 55 4.37 33.45 16.19
N PHE A 56 5.22 32.82 15.39
CA PHE A 56 6.29 33.49 14.66
C PHE A 56 6.21 33.15 13.18
N GLN A 57 6.63 34.07 12.31
CA GLN A 57 6.50 33.92 10.87
C GLN A 57 7.78 33.46 10.20
N LEU A 58 7.67 32.52 9.27
CA LEU A 58 8.77 32.09 8.40
C LEU A 58 8.32 32.11 6.94
N ASN A 59 9.26 32.42 6.05
CA ASN A 59 9.08 32.25 4.61
C ASN A 59 9.41 30.80 4.21
N VAL A 60 8.43 30.10 3.66
CA VAL A 60 8.56 28.75 3.12
C VAL A 60 8.25 28.82 1.63
N SER A 61 9.28 28.69 0.78
CA SER A 61 9.13 28.72 -0.68
C SER A 61 8.30 29.91 -1.21
N GLY A 62 8.57 31.12 -0.70
CA GLY A 62 7.87 32.35 -1.09
C GLY A 62 6.59 32.65 -0.31
N LYS A 63 6.09 31.73 0.53
CA LYS A 63 4.89 31.91 1.33
C LYS A 63 5.23 32.24 2.79
N ILE A 64 4.66 33.32 3.33
CA ILE A 64 4.73 33.61 4.77
C ILE A 64 3.75 32.69 5.51
N VAL A 65 4.27 31.95 6.49
CA VAL A 65 3.53 30.96 7.26
C VAL A 65 3.74 31.23 8.74
N ASP A 66 2.65 31.19 9.50
CA ASP A 66 2.70 31.25 10.96
C ASP A 66 3.13 29.90 11.52
N PHE A 67 4.07 29.92 12.45
CA PHE A 67 4.60 28.77 13.15
C PHE A 67 4.51 28.92 14.66
N SER A 68 4.47 27.79 15.35
CA SER A 68 4.81 27.71 16.78
C SER A 68 5.64 26.45 17.04
N ILE A 69 6.17 26.33 18.25
CA ILE A 69 6.89 25.14 18.69
C ILE A 69 6.01 24.37 19.67
N SER A 70 5.80 23.07 19.41
CA SER A 70 5.10 22.18 20.34
C SER A 70 6.07 21.21 20.98
N TYR A 71 5.88 20.97 22.28
CA TYR A 71 6.58 19.93 23.03
C TYR A 71 5.63 18.76 23.29
N LYS A 72 5.89 17.59 22.69
CA LYS A 72 5.19 16.34 23.00
C LYS A 72 6.15 15.16 22.97
N HIS A 73 5.86 14.12 23.76
CA HIS A 73 6.65 12.89 23.81
C HIS A 73 8.16 13.15 23.96
N LYS A 74 8.52 14.13 24.81
CA LYS A 74 9.90 14.56 25.05
C LYS A 74 10.65 15.09 23.82
N LYS A 75 9.93 15.57 22.80
CA LYS A 75 10.48 16.17 21.58
C LYS A 75 9.81 17.50 21.27
N TYR A 76 10.62 18.47 20.84
CA TYR A 76 10.14 19.71 20.25
C TYR A 76 9.99 19.52 18.73
N PHE A 77 8.87 19.97 18.18
CA PHE A 77 8.68 20.02 16.73
C PHE A 77 7.89 21.27 16.32
N PRO A 78 8.17 21.82 15.13
CA PRO A 78 7.45 22.96 14.60
C PRO A 78 6.00 22.58 14.24
N VAL A 79 5.11 23.54 14.42
CA VAL A 79 3.71 23.47 13.99
C VAL A 79 3.46 24.61 13.02
N ALA A 80 3.14 24.30 11.76
CA ALA A 80 2.70 25.26 10.76
C ALA A 80 1.18 25.41 10.80
N PHE A 81 0.71 26.65 10.72
CA PHE A 81 -0.71 26.97 10.73
C PHE A 81 -1.19 27.41 9.35
N HIS A 82 -2.40 26.98 9.00
CA HIS A 82 -3.09 27.47 7.80
C HIS A 82 -4.43 28.11 8.16
N GLN A 83 -4.80 29.12 7.37
CA GLN A 83 -6.16 29.65 7.31
C GLN A 83 -7.12 28.59 6.73
N PRO A 84 -8.45 28.69 6.94
CA PRO A 84 -9.42 27.69 6.47
C PRO A 84 -9.18 27.19 5.04
N ASP A 85 -8.94 28.10 4.09
CA ASP A 85 -8.72 27.78 2.67
C ASP A 85 -7.23 27.71 2.27
N GLY A 86 -6.33 27.96 3.23
CA GLY A 86 -4.89 28.01 3.02
C GLY A 86 -4.19 26.65 3.01
N PHE A 87 -4.89 25.54 3.28
CA PHE A 87 -4.28 24.22 3.46
C PHE A 87 -3.52 23.76 2.21
N LYS A 88 -4.17 23.82 1.04
CA LYS A 88 -3.58 23.35 -0.23
C LYS A 88 -2.29 24.10 -0.55
N SER A 89 -2.34 25.42 -0.53
CA SER A 89 -1.18 26.27 -0.84
C SER A 89 -0.07 26.18 0.22
N LEU A 90 -0.40 25.92 1.49
CA LEU A 90 0.60 25.65 2.52
C LEU A 90 1.31 24.31 2.27
N ILE A 91 0.55 23.25 1.98
CA ILE A 91 1.12 21.92 1.70
C ILE A 91 2.04 21.97 0.49
N GLU A 92 1.63 22.65 -0.58
CA GLU A 92 2.44 22.85 -1.78
C GLU A 92 3.76 23.59 -1.47
N SER A 93 3.69 24.70 -0.72
CA SER A 93 4.87 25.47 -0.30
C SER A 93 5.85 24.62 0.54
N ILE A 94 5.33 23.85 1.50
CA ILE A 94 6.14 22.93 2.33
C ILE A 94 6.76 21.83 1.46
N HIS A 95 5.97 21.25 0.56
CA HIS A 95 6.44 20.18 -0.31
C HIS A 95 7.55 20.66 -1.23
N ASN A 96 7.37 21.81 -1.89
CA ASN A 96 8.41 22.41 -2.74
C ASN A 96 9.68 22.73 -1.94
N TYR A 97 9.54 23.16 -0.67
CA TYR A 97 10.70 23.37 0.19
C TYR A 97 11.46 22.07 0.47
N LEU A 98 10.73 20.98 0.74
CA LEU A 98 11.33 19.68 1.01
C LEU A 98 11.96 19.08 -0.24
N LEU A 99 11.30 19.20 -1.39
CA LEU A 99 11.83 18.75 -2.68
C LEU A 99 13.12 19.51 -3.03
N ASP A 100 13.15 20.84 -2.90
CA ASP A 100 14.36 21.65 -3.10
C ASP A 100 15.45 21.36 -2.03
N PHE A 101 15.07 20.87 -0.86
CA PHE A 101 16.02 20.52 0.21
C PHE A 101 16.67 19.15 0.00
N PHE A 102 15.86 18.11 -0.23
CA PHE A 102 16.26 16.71 -0.30
C PHE A 102 16.59 16.25 -1.74
N GLY A 103 15.99 16.88 -2.75
CA GLY A 103 16.10 16.48 -4.16
C GLY A 103 15.20 15.31 -4.53
N ASP A 104 15.33 14.85 -5.77
CA ASP A 104 14.47 13.83 -6.38
C ASP A 104 14.81 12.40 -5.95
N SER A 105 15.87 12.21 -5.17
CA SER A 105 16.24 10.89 -4.64
C SER A 105 15.37 10.43 -3.46
N VAL A 106 14.51 11.32 -2.93
CA VAL A 106 13.63 11.01 -1.80
C VAL A 106 12.22 10.71 -2.31
N GLU A 107 11.67 9.58 -1.87
CA GLU A 107 10.29 9.22 -2.14
C GLU A 107 9.35 9.98 -1.19
N PHE A 108 8.36 10.66 -1.76
CA PHE A 108 7.31 11.33 -0.99
C PHE A 108 6.04 10.50 -0.99
N TYR A 109 5.53 10.19 0.20
CA TYR A 109 4.29 9.44 0.37
C TYR A 109 3.22 10.28 1.06
N TRP A 110 2.00 10.22 0.54
CA TRP A 110 0.81 10.73 1.20
C TRP A 110 0.01 9.58 1.80
N GLU A 111 -0.07 9.53 3.13
CA GLU A 111 -0.83 8.53 3.86
C GLU A 111 -2.22 9.09 4.21
N ALA A 112 -3.23 8.61 3.50
CA ALA A 112 -4.62 8.99 3.68
C ALA A 112 -5.35 7.97 4.57
N HIS A 113 -5.89 8.44 5.70
CA HIS A 113 -6.66 7.59 6.62
C HIS A 113 -8.18 7.67 6.42
N ASN A 114 -8.64 8.38 5.39
CA ASN A 114 -10.03 8.47 4.97
C ASN A 114 -10.08 8.96 3.52
N TYR A 115 -11.24 8.82 2.89
CA TYR A 115 -11.52 9.27 1.52
C TYR A 115 -12.36 10.57 1.49
N LYS A 116 -12.42 11.31 2.61
CA LYS A 116 -13.30 12.49 2.73
C LYS A 116 -12.74 13.72 2.04
N LYS A 117 -11.41 13.81 1.89
CA LYS A 117 -10.70 14.93 1.26
C LYS A 117 -9.80 14.40 0.16
N PRO A 118 -9.67 15.10 -0.98
CA PRO A 118 -8.78 14.69 -2.04
C PRO A 118 -7.32 14.76 -1.57
N ILE A 119 -6.50 13.86 -2.12
CA ILE A 119 -5.05 13.91 -1.93
C ILE A 119 -4.49 15.06 -2.79
N PRO A 120 -3.62 15.92 -2.26
CA PRO A 120 -2.95 16.95 -3.05
C PRO A 120 -2.19 16.36 -4.23
N GLN A 121 -2.33 16.97 -5.40
CA GLN A 121 -1.55 16.62 -6.59
C GLN A 121 -0.23 17.38 -6.54
N LEU A 122 0.84 16.71 -6.11
CA LEU A 122 2.18 17.28 -5.95
C LEU A 122 3.19 16.42 -6.72
N GLU A 123 4.32 17.03 -7.10
CA GLU A 123 5.41 16.36 -7.80
C GLU A 123 6.02 15.23 -6.95
N ASN A 124 6.40 14.11 -7.57
CA ASN A 124 7.01 12.96 -6.90
C ASN A 124 6.23 12.42 -5.68
N LEU A 125 4.93 12.71 -5.59
CA LEU A 125 4.06 12.27 -4.50
C LEU A 125 3.31 11.00 -4.88
N THR A 126 3.51 9.96 -4.08
CA THR A 126 2.82 8.68 -4.19
C THR A 126 1.78 8.54 -3.09
N ALA A 127 0.59 8.02 -3.41
CA ALA A 127 -0.49 7.87 -2.44
C ALA A 127 -0.51 6.47 -1.78
N LEU A 128 -0.77 6.46 -0.47
CA LEU A 128 -0.99 5.28 0.37
C LEU A 128 -2.35 5.45 1.06
N LEU A 129 -3.25 4.51 0.87
CA LEU A 129 -4.59 4.54 1.47
C LEU A 129 -4.69 3.54 2.61
N HIS A 130 -5.07 4.01 3.81
CA HIS A 130 -5.15 3.22 5.04
C HIS A 130 -6.51 3.39 5.73
N LEU A 131 -7.45 2.45 5.55
CA LEU A 131 -8.83 2.56 6.03
C LEU A 131 -9.22 1.62 7.18
N ARG A 132 -8.28 0.84 7.74
CA ARG A 132 -8.51 -0.17 8.83
C ARG A 132 -9.21 0.31 10.10
N HIS A 133 -9.34 1.62 10.32
CA HIS A 133 -9.93 2.19 11.54
C HIS A 133 -10.99 3.26 11.25
N GLY A 134 -11.40 3.41 9.98
CA GLY A 134 -12.27 4.49 9.54
C GLY A 134 -13.71 4.07 9.21
N LEU A 135 -13.97 2.78 9.12
CA LEU A 135 -15.28 2.20 8.78
C LEU A 135 -15.64 1.21 9.89
N THR A 136 -16.72 1.47 10.62
CA THR A 136 -17.32 0.47 11.51
C THR A 136 -18.25 -0.44 10.70
N GLU A 137 -18.65 -1.58 11.29
CA GLU A 137 -19.70 -2.45 10.70
C GLU A 137 -21.04 -1.74 10.48
N SER A 138 -21.25 -0.53 11.03
CA SER A 138 -22.44 0.28 10.78
C SER A 138 -22.27 1.32 9.66
N ASP A 139 -21.02 1.61 9.25
CA ASP A 139 -20.75 2.60 8.23
C ASP A 139 -20.92 1.98 6.84
N ILE A 140 -21.88 2.47 6.07
CA ILE A 140 -22.02 2.12 4.65
C ILE A 140 -20.99 2.92 3.86
N LEU A 141 -20.17 2.25 3.06
CA LEU A 141 -19.21 2.91 2.19
C LEU A 141 -19.94 3.70 1.10
N ASP A 142 -19.78 5.02 1.08
CA ASP A 142 -20.26 5.86 -0.02
C ASP A 142 -19.40 5.59 -1.26
N MET A 143 -19.86 4.65 -2.09
CA MET A 143 -19.15 4.19 -3.29
C MET A 143 -18.89 5.32 -4.28
N THR A 144 -19.80 6.27 -4.42
CA THR A 144 -19.63 7.39 -5.36
C THR A 144 -18.49 8.28 -4.88
N ARG A 145 -18.47 8.63 -3.59
CA ARG A 145 -17.41 9.44 -3.02
C ARG A 145 -16.07 8.69 -2.99
N PHE A 146 -16.09 7.41 -2.70
CA PHE A 146 -14.90 6.57 -2.69
C PHE A 146 -14.28 6.46 -4.09
N GLU A 147 -15.08 6.16 -5.12
CA GLU A 147 -14.63 6.10 -6.51
C GLU A 147 -14.09 7.46 -6.99
N ASN A 148 -14.76 8.57 -6.63
CA ASN A 148 -14.27 9.92 -6.93
C ASN A 148 -12.92 10.22 -6.25
N PHE A 149 -12.74 9.79 -5.00
CA PHE A 149 -11.48 9.93 -4.28
C PHE A 149 -10.37 9.12 -4.94
N ILE A 150 -10.62 7.85 -5.26
CA ILE A 150 -9.67 6.96 -5.93
C ILE A 150 -9.31 7.51 -7.32
N SER A 151 -10.30 7.93 -8.10
CA SER A 151 -10.13 8.49 -9.44
C SER A 151 -9.31 9.78 -9.44
N SER A 152 -9.50 10.63 -8.44
CA SER A 152 -8.78 11.91 -8.29
C SER A 152 -7.46 11.79 -7.52
N SER A 153 -7.10 10.60 -7.04
CA SER A 153 -5.84 10.39 -6.32
C SER A 153 -4.64 10.36 -7.29
N PRO A 154 -3.44 10.75 -6.82
CA PRO A 154 -2.17 10.41 -7.47
C PRO A 154 -2.02 8.90 -7.64
N VAL A 155 -0.88 8.45 -8.17
CA VAL A 155 -0.57 7.01 -8.27
C VAL A 155 -0.72 6.36 -6.89
N LEU A 156 -1.71 5.46 -6.77
CA LEU A 156 -1.96 4.68 -5.56
C LEU A 156 -0.99 3.50 -5.55
N LYS A 157 0.02 3.54 -4.69
CA LYS A 157 0.98 2.44 -4.57
C LYS A 157 0.45 1.32 -3.68
N CYS A 158 -0.25 1.70 -2.61
CA CYS A 158 -0.77 0.77 -1.61
C CYS A 158 -2.20 1.12 -1.21
N ILE A 159 -3.04 0.10 -1.12
CA ILE A 159 -4.33 0.16 -0.44
C ILE A 159 -4.32 -0.87 0.67
N ASP A 160 -4.53 -0.40 1.89
CA ASP A 160 -4.70 -1.21 3.08
C ASP A 160 -6.03 -0.85 3.75
N SER A 161 -7.02 -1.74 3.62
CA SER A 161 -8.41 -1.36 3.94
C SER A 161 -9.24 -2.52 4.48
N ASP A 162 -9.96 -2.26 5.56
CA ASP A 162 -11.11 -3.07 5.95
C ASP A 162 -12.31 -2.54 5.16
N ILE A 163 -12.75 -3.31 4.16
CA ILE A 163 -13.81 -2.90 3.25
C ILE A 163 -15.09 -3.60 3.71
N LEU A 164 -15.92 -2.83 4.43
CA LEU A 164 -17.17 -3.26 5.00
C LEU A 164 -18.35 -2.63 4.28
N ASN A 165 -19.48 -3.35 4.24
CA ASN A 165 -20.78 -2.84 3.79
C ASN A 165 -20.72 -2.12 2.43
N VAL A 166 -20.18 -2.81 1.42
CA VAL A 166 -20.11 -2.30 0.05
C VAL A 166 -21.47 -2.53 -0.63
N PRO A 167 -22.25 -1.48 -0.94
CA PRO A 167 -23.60 -1.65 -1.47
C PRO A 167 -23.62 -2.04 -2.96
N ALA A 168 -22.51 -1.84 -3.68
CA ALA A 168 -22.42 -2.07 -5.12
C ALA A 168 -20.96 -2.31 -5.55
N PRO A 169 -20.70 -3.04 -6.64
CA PRO A 169 -19.35 -3.24 -7.16
C PRO A 169 -18.71 -1.93 -7.64
N MET A 170 -17.39 -1.85 -7.53
CA MET A 170 -16.60 -0.79 -8.18
C MET A 170 -16.57 -1.01 -9.69
N SER A 171 -16.36 0.05 -10.46
CA SER A 171 -16.13 -0.06 -11.90
C SER A 171 -14.89 -0.93 -12.16
N PRO A 172 -14.92 -1.85 -13.15
CA PRO A 172 -13.75 -2.64 -13.54
C PRO A 172 -12.52 -1.81 -13.91
N GLU A 173 -12.74 -0.58 -14.39
CA GLU A 173 -11.72 0.39 -14.79
C GLU A 173 -11.20 1.23 -13.61
N SER A 174 -11.72 1.02 -12.40
CA SER A 174 -11.33 1.79 -11.22
C SER A 174 -9.83 1.72 -10.97
N LYS A 175 -9.23 2.88 -10.62
CA LYS A 175 -7.83 2.97 -10.18
C LYS A 175 -7.57 2.15 -8.91
N PHE A 176 -8.62 1.75 -8.19
CA PHE A 176 -8.51 0.83 -7.05
C PHE A 176 -7.77 -0.45 -7.44
N TYR A 177 -8.13 -1.04 -8.58
CA TYR A 177 -7.54 -2.29 -9.06
C TYR A 177 -6.14 -2.11 -9.64
N GLN A 178 -5.70 -0.87 -9.87
CA GLN A 178 -4.42 -0.52 -10.46
C GLN A 178 -3.32 -0.30 -9.41
N ALA A 179 -3.66 -0.34 -8.12
CA ALA A 179 -2.67 -0.21 -7.06
C ALA A 179 -1.65 -1.36 -7.12
N GLU A 180 -0.37 -1.07 -6.86
CA GLU A 180 0.67 -2.12 -6.91
C GLU A 180 0.51 -3.15 -5.80
N TYR A 181 0.06 -2.71 -4.63
CA TYR A 181 -0.18 -3.53 -3.45
C TYR A 181 -1.59 -3.32 -2.89
N ILE A 182 -2.27 -4.41 -2.58
CA ILE A 182 -3.55 -4.39 -1.86
C ILE A 182 -3.51 -5.36 -0.68
N GLU A 183 -3.85 -4.88 0.52
CA GLU A 183 -4.25 -5.72 1.64
C GLU A 183 -5.67 -5.35 2.06
N THR A 184 -6.56 -6.33 2.09
CA THR A 184 -7.96 -6.07 2.48
C THR A 184 -8.52 -7.16 3.36
N TRP A 185 -9.32 -6.74 4.34
CA TRP A 185 -10.31 -7.60 4.96
C TRP A 185 -11.70 -7.28 4.40
N GLN A 186 -12.42 -8.31 3.93
CA GLN A 186 -13.78 -8.20 3.40
C GLN A 186 -14.64 -9.34 3.95
N PRO A 187 -15.86 -9.09 4.43
CA PRO A 187 -16.77 -10.17 4.78
C PRO A 187 -17.25 -10.92 3.52
N GLU A 188 -17.44 -10.20 2.41
CA GLU A 188 -17.89 -10.74 1.13
C GLU A 188 -16.82 -10.55 0.04
N PRO A 189 -16.34 -11.63 -0.62
CA PRO A 189 -15.22 -11.58 -1.56
C PRO A 189 -15.58 -10.98 -2.93
N THR A 190 -16.87 -10.78 -3.19
CA THR A 190 -17.39 -10.27 -4.47
C THR A 190 -17.32 -8.75 -4.55
N LEU A 191 -17.18 -8.05 -3.41
CA LEU A 191 -17.31 -6.60 -3.32
C LEU A 191 -16.22 -5.98 -2.43
N PRO A 192 -15.16 -5.38 -3.02
CA PRO A 192 -14.82 -5.30 -4.44
C PRO A 192 -14.29 -6.63 -5.03
N ALA A 193 -14.57 -6.86 -6.32
CA ALA A 193 -14.16 -8.05 -7.07
C ALA A 193 -12.66 -8.09 -7.43
N ILE A 194 -11.78 -8.11 -6.42
CA ILE A 194 -10.32 -8.04 -6.59
C ILE A 194 -9.80 -9.17 -7.48
N LEU A 195 -10.25 -10.41 -7.27
CA LEU A 195 -9.86 -11.57 -8.09
C LEU A 195 -10.37 -11.53 -9.54
N ARG A 196 -11.10 -10.49 -9.94
CA ARG A 196 -11.53 -10.30 -11.34
C ARG A 196 -10.73 -9.22 -12.05
N TYR A 197 -10.39 -8.15 -11.34
CA TYR A 197 -9.91 -6.91 -11.99
C TYR A 197 -8.54 -6.45 -11.54
N PHE A 198 -7.95 -7.02 -10.48
CA PHE A 198 -6.66 -6.57 -9.98
C PHE A 198 -5.54 -6.61 -11.04
N GLN A 199 -4.77 -5.53 -11.12
CA GLN A 199 -3.70 -5.33 -12.09
C GLN A 199 -2.34 -5.07 -11.43
N GLY A 200 -2.29 -5.07 -10.10
CA GLY A 200 -1.08 -4.87 -9.33
C GLY A 200 -0.21 -6.12 -9.24
N ARG A 201 0.76 -6.05 -8.32
CA ARG A 201 1.84 -7.02 -8.17
C ARG A 201 1.67 -7.89 -6.94
N GLN A 202 1.17 -7.33 -5.84
CA GLN A 202 1.02 -8.07 -4.58
C GLN A 202 -0.36 -7.87 -3.96
N ALA A 203 -1.02 -8.97 -3.58
CA ALA A 203 -2.34 -8.94 -2.95
C ALA A 203 -2.43 -9.86 -1.72
N PHE A 204 -3.02 -9.35 -0.64
CA PHE A 204 -3.26 -10.05 0.62
C PHE A 204 -4.73 -9.90 1.00
N LEU A 205 -5.52 -10.93 0.73
CA LEU A 205 -6.97 -10.91 0.87
C LEU A 205 -7.38 -11.74 2.09
N LYS A 206 -8.19 -11.16 2.96
CA LYS A 206 -8.73 -11.83 4.14
C LYS A 206 -10.24 -11.81 4.04
N TRP A 207 -10.84 -12.98 3.97
CA TRP A 207 -12.27 -13.14 3.70
C TRP A 207 -12.94 -13.94 4.79
N TRP A 208 -14.16 -13.54 5.17
CA TRP A 208 -14.98 -14.38 6.03
C TRP A 208 -15.28 -15.69 5.32
N LYS A 209 -15.88 -15.59 4.12
CA LYS A 209 -16.19 -16.73 3.27
C LYS A 209 -15.65 -16.54 1.87
N CYS A 210 -14.74 -17.41 1.45
CA CYS A 210 -14.29 -17.52 0.07
C CYS A 210 -15.03 -18.64 -0.65
N ASP A 211 -15.56 -18.35 -1.84
CA ASP A 211 -15.99 -19.40 -2.78
C ASP A 211 -14.76 -19.97 -3.51
N THR A 212 -14.60 -21.29 -3.46
CA THR A 212 -13.58 -22.07 -4.18
C THR A 212 -13.55 -21.71 -5.67
N GLN A 213 -14.71 -21.49 -6.28
CA GLN A 213 -14.81 -21.18 -7.71
C GLN A 213 -14.08 -19.88 -8.08
N ASN A 214 -14.10 -18.87 -7.20
CA ASN A 214 -13.37 -17.62 -7.45
C ASN A 214 -11.85 -17.84 -7.51
N VAL A 215 -11.32 -18.78 -6.71
CA VAL A 215 -9.89 -19.13 -6.71
C VAL A 215 -9.54 -19.88 -7.99
N ILE A 216 -10.37 -20.84 -8.40
CA ILE A 216 -10.18 -21.61 -9.64
C ILE A 216 -10.21 -20.68 -10.86
N GLU A 217 -11.19 -19.77 -10.93
CA GLU A 217 -11.29 -18.77 -12.01
C GLU A 217 -10.07 -17.86 -12.06
N PHE A 218 -9.61 -17.38 -10.90
CA PHE A 218 -8.40 -16.58 -10.81
C PHE A 218 -7.18 -17.31 -11.42
N VAL A 219 -6.93 -18.55 -11.00
CA VAL A 219 -5.78 -19.31 -11.50
C VAL A 219 -5.91 -19.57 -13.00
N ASN A 220 -7.11 -19.92 -13.47
CA ASN A 220 -7.33 -20.21 -14.88
C ASN A 220 -7.12 -18.97 -15.77
N LYS A 221 -7.54 -17.78 -15.32
CA LYS A 221 -7.27 -16.51 -16.01
C LYS A 221 -5.78 -16.14 -16.03
N TRP A 222 -5.06 -16.40 -14.94
CA TRP A 222 -3.61 -16.21 -14.93
C TRP A 222 -2.93 -17.21 -15.88
N LYS A 223 -3.31 -18.49 -15.83
CA LYS A 223 -2.75 -19.56 -16.68
C LYS A 223 -3.02 -19.32 -18.16
N SER A 224 -4.19 -18.82 -18.53
CA SER A 224 -4.51 -18.48 -19.93
C SER A 224 -3.76 -17.25 -20.43
N GLY A 225 -3.21 -16.43 -19.52
CA GLY A 225 -2.64 -15.12 -19.86
C GLY A 225 -3.70 -14.07 -20.17
N GLU A 226 -4.94 -14.26 -19.72
CA GLU A 226 -6.01 -13.26 -19.89
C GLU A 226 -5.84 -12.09 -18.93
N ALA A 227 -5.38 -12.34 -17.70
CA ALA A 227 -5.30 -11.34 -16.64
C ALA A 227 -4.06 -11.53 -15.74
N PHE A 228 -3.89 -10.61 -14.78
CA PHE A 228 -2.88 -10.68 -13.71
C PHE A 228 -1.42 -10.71 -14.20
N HIS A 229 -1.14 -10.03 -15.31
CA HIS A 229 0.18 -10.04 -15.96
C HIS A 229 1.34 -9.59 -15.06
N LYS A 230 1.08 -8.62 -14.18
CA LYS A 230 2.07 -8.04 -13.25
C LYS A 230 2.12 -8.76 -11.90
N LEU A 231 1.24 -9.74 -11.66
CA LEU A 231 1.14 -10.38 -10.36
C LEU A 231 2.43 -11.13 -10.03
N GLU A 232 2.90 -10.94 -8.80
CA GLU A 232 4.08 -11.56 -8.22
C GLU A 232 3.71 -12.44 -7.02
N HIS A 233 2.73 -12.01 -6.22
CA HIS A 233 2.31 -12.73 -5.02
C HIS A 233 0.84 -12.46 -4.68
N LEU A 234 0.07 -13.52 -4.46
CA LEU A 234 -1.29 -13.46 -3.92
C LEU A 234 -1.40 -14.40 -2.72
N LYS A 235 -1.98 -13.91 -1.63
CA LYS A 235 -2.40 -14.73 -0.50
C LYS A 235 -3.86 -14.46 -0.17
N ILE A 236 -4.64 -15.52 -0.03
CA ILE A 236 -6.04 -15.47 0.38
C ILE A 236 -6.17 -16.25 1.68
N LYS A 237 -6.77 -15.63 2.68
CA LYS A 237 -7.15 -16.27 3.94
C LYS A 237 -8.66 -16.33 4.04
N ASN A 238 -9.19 -17.55 4.08
CA ASN A 238 -10.58 -17.87 4.32
C ASN A 238 -10.76 -18.20 5.82
N TYR A 239 -11.70 -17.54 6.50
CA TYR A 239 -11.91 -17.74 7.93
C TYR A 239 -13.01 -18.76 8.25
N GLU A 240 -14.04 -18.88 7.41
CA GLU A 240 -15.18 -19.76 7.68
C GLU A 240 -14.82 -21.22 7.43
N ASN A 241 -14.14 -21.52 6.32
CA ASN A 241 -13.88 -22.90 5.88
C ASN A 241 -12.45 -23.09 5.37
N GLU A 242 -11.99 -24.33 5.39
CA GLU A 242 -10.79 -24.76 4.69
C GLU A 242 -11.04 -24.80 3.18
N PHE A 243 -9.98 -24.60 2.40
CA PHE A 243 -10.04 -24.78 0.96
C PHE A 243 -10.01 -26.27 0.61
N PRO A 244 -10.90 -26.77 -0.26
CA PRO A 244 -10.85 -28.16 -0.72
C PRO A 244 -9.65 -28.35 -1.64
N GLN A 245 -8.50 -28.67 -1.06
CA GLN A 245 -7.21 -28.70 -1.76
C GLN A 245 -7.23 -29.54 -3.03
N ASN A 246 -7.67 -30.80 -2.94
CA ASN A 246 -7.68 -31.71 -4.08
C ASN A 246 -8.57 -31.19 -5.22
N GLU A 247 -9.76 -30.68 -4.89
CA GLU A 247 -10.70 -30.12 -5.86
C GLU A 247 -10.07 -28.94 -6.62
N ILE A 248 -9.44 -28.01 -5.89
CA ILE A 248 -8.78 -26.85 -6.50
C ILE A 248 -7.62 -27.30 -7.38
N LEU A 249 -6.74 -28.17 -6.88
CA LEU A 249 -5.54 -28.61 -7.60
C LEU A 249 -5.89 -29.38 -8.88
N ASP A 250 -6.92 -30.23 -8.83
CA ASP A 250 -7.44 -30.96 -9.98
C ASP A 250 -8.07 -30.00 -11.00
N ALA A 251 -8.92 -29.07 -10.54
CA ALA A 251 -9.61 -28.11 -11.41
C ALA A 251 -8.66 -27.13 -12.11
N ILE A 252 -7.58 -26.72 -11.45
CA ILE A 252 -6.55 -25.87 -12.06
C ILE A 252 -5.54 -26.69 -12.87
N GLY A 253 -5.64 -28.02 -12.91
CA GLY A 253 -4.68 -28.91 -13.58
C GLY A 253 -3.25 -28.63 -13.13
N ALA A 254 -3.02 -28.71 -11.82
CA ALA A 254 -1.73 -28.40 -11.22
C ALA A 254 -0.68 -29.48 -11.54
N GLN A 255 0.55 -29.03 -11.77
CA GLN A 255 1.71 -29.90 -11.94
C GLN A 255 2.41 -30.13 -10.61
N HIS A 256 3.13 -31.25 -10.53
CA HIS A 256 3.82 -31.68 -9.32
C HIS A 256 5.31 -31.86 -9.58
N ILE A 257 6.11 -31.31 -8.67
CA ILE A 257 7.53 -31.60 -8.55
C ILE A 257 7.67 -33.01 -7.97
N ASP A 258 8.66 -33.76 -8.45
CA ASP A 258 9.02 -35.06 -7.90
C ASP A 258 9.25 -34.97 -6.38
N HIS A 259 8.57 -35.82 -5.61
CA HIS A 259 8.68 -35.88 -4.16
C HIS A 259 10.10 -36.21 -3.66
N ALA A 260 10.95 -36.79 -4.51
CA ALA A 260 12.36 -37.03 -4.19
C ALA A 260 13.21 -35.74 -4.21
N LYS A 261 12.71 -34.67 -4.83
CA LYS A 261 13.40 -33.38 -4.96
C LYS A 261 12.89 -32.36 -3.96
N LYS A 262 13.71 -31.37 -3.66
CA LYS A 262 13.32 -30.26 -2.78
C LYS A 262 12.81 -29.08 -3.62
N PRO A 263 11.57 -28.60 -3.38
CA PRO A 263 11.02 -27.47 -4.11
C PRO A 263 11.71 -26.16 -3.67
N PRO A 264 11.86 -25.18 -4.59
CA PRO A 264 12.36 -23.87 -4.25
C PRO A 264 11.34 -23.08 -3.41
N THR A 265 11.83 -22.13 -2.60
CA THR A 265 11.00 -21.24 -1.79
C THR A 265 10.83 -19.89 -2.49
N HIS A 266 9.59 -19.54 -2.82
CA HIS A 266 9.24 -18.21 -3.34
C HIS A 266 9.15 -17.22 -2.17
N ILE A 267 9.93 -16.15 -2.24
CA ILE A 267 9.91 -15.05 -1.27
C ILE A 267 10.36 -13.77 -1.97
N LEU A 268 9.64 -12.67 -1.75
CA LEU A 268 9.91 -11.38 -2.38
C LEU A 268 9.89 -10.26 -1.34
N PRO A 269 10.59 -9.14 -1.57
CA PRO A 269 10.36 -7.93 -0.80
C PRO A 269 8.90 -7.47 -0.95
N LYS A 270 8.29 -6.98 0.13
CA LYS A 270 6.97 -6.35 0.06
C LYS A 270 7.08 -5.01 -0.69
N ILE A 271 6.15 -4.77 -1.61
CA ILE A 271 6.08 -3.49 -2.36
C ILE A 271 5.81 -2.31 -1.43
N TYR A 272 4.99 -2.56 -0.43
CA TYR A 272 4.77 -1.62 0.65
C TYR A 272 5.13 -2.29 1.98
N PHE A 273 6.10 -1.68 2.66
CA PHE A 273 6.55 -2.09 3.98
C PHE A 273 6.56 -0.86 4.88
N ASP A 274 5.62 -0.81 5.83
CA ASP A 274 5.69 0.23 6.85
C ASP A 274 6.71 -0.16 7.93
N ILE A 275 7.94 0.33 7.76
CA ILE A 275 9.07 0.13 8.70
C ILE A 275 8.69 0.46 10.16
N ALA A 276 7.72 1.33 10.39
CA ALA A 276 7.27 1.69 11.73
C ALA A 276 6.44 0.60 12.42
N PHE A 277 5.72 -0.24 11.66
CA PHE A 277 4.72 -1.17 12.20
C PHE A 277 4.84 -2.62 11.73
N GLN A 278 5.54 -2.86 10.62
CA GLN A 278 5.72 -4.20 10.07
C GLN A 278 7.07 -4.78 10.50
N LYS A 279 7.07 -6.04 10.96
CA LYS A 279 8.28 -6.76 11.37
C LYS A 279 9.02 -7.41 10.21
N GLU A 280 8.29 -7.79 9.15
CA GLU A 280 8.80 -8.60 8.04
C GLU A 280 8.72 -7.82 6.73
N ALA A 281 9.89 -7.54 6.17
CA ALA A 281 10.07 -6.81 4.91
C ALA A 281 9.81 -7.67 3.66
N HIS A 282 9.58 -8.97 3.84
CA HIS A 282 9.36 -9.92 2.76
C HIS A 282 7.94 -10.50 2.84
N THR A 283 7.47 -11.02 1.71
CA THR A 283 6.24 -11.82 1.62
C THR A 283 6.38 -13.09 2.45
N ASP A 284 5.24 -13.69 2.80
CA ASP A 284 5.25 -15.00 3.43
C ASP A 284 5.89 -16.02 2.46
N PRO A 285 6.83 -16.86 2.94
CA PRO A 285 7.51 -17.81 2.07
C PRO A 285 6.54 -18.87 1.55
N ILE A 286 6.64 -19.20 0.25
CA ILE A 286 5.87 -20.27 -0.38
C ILE A 286 6.83 -21.36 -0.84
N THR A 287 6.85 -22.48 -0.11
CA THR A 287 7.58 -23.69 -0.49
C THR A 287 6.55 -24.74 -0.87
N SER A 288 6.38 -25.00 -2.18
CA SER A 288 5.35 -25.91 -2.65
C SER A 288 5.88 -26.87 -3.72
N TYR A 289 5.43 -28.13 -3.63
CA TYR A 289 5.62 -29.13 -4.68
C TYR A 289 4.68 -28.91 -5.88
N THR A 290 3.68 -28.06 -5.72
CA THR A 290 2.63 -27.86 -6.72
C THR A 290 2.80 -26.53 -7.43
N TYR A 291 2.70 -26.55 -8.75
CA TYR A 291 2.85 -25.35 -9.57
C TYR A 291 1.94 -25.37 -10.81
N VAL A 292 1.78 -24.22 -11.44
CA VAL A 292 1.07 -24.06 -12.71
C VAL A 292 1.89 -23.23 -13.67
N VAL A 293 1.65 -23.41 -14.96
CA VAL A 293 2.38 -22.74 -16.05
C VAL A 293 1.42 -21.85 -16.84
N ARG A 294 1.85 -20.63 -17.12
CA ARG A 294 1.13 -19.68 -17.98
C ARG A 294 1.41 -19.97 -19.45
N ARG A 295 0.34 -20.12 -20.22
CA ARG A 295 0.41 -20.54 -21.64
C ARG A 295 1.07 -19.52 -22.56
N THR A 296 0.94 -18.23 -22.24
CA THR A 296 1.36 -17.16 -23.14
C THR A 296 2.87 -16.90 -23.14
N ASP A 297 3.56 -17.20 -22.04
CA ASP A 297 4.99 -16.89 -21.88
C ASP A 297 5.77 -17.91 -21.04
N ASN A 298 5.18 -19.08 -20.81
CA ASN A 298 5.77 -20.20 -20.07
C ASN A 298 6.18 -19.88 -18.62
N ARG A 299 5.68 -18.78 -18.02
CA ARG A 299 5.99 -18.43 -16.62
C ARG A 299 5.36 -19.40 -15.65
N VAL A 300 6.06 -19.64 -14.54
CA VAL A 300 5.62 -20.55 -13.46
C VAL A 300 5.04 -19.78 -12.28
N ALA A 301 4.00 -20.35 -11.67
CA ALA A 301 3.56 -19.95 -10.34
C ALA A 301 3.47 -21.16 -9.41
N SER A 302 4.07 -21.06 -8.23
CA SER A 302 3.89 -22.01 -7.13
C SER A 302 2.52 -21.81 -6.49
N VAL A 303 1.81 -22.91 -6.24
CA VAL A 303 0.49 -22.92 -5.62
C VAL A 303 0.57 -23.69 -4.31
N SER A 304 0.17 -23.08 -3.20
CA SER A 304 0.10 -23.75 -1.89
C SER A 304 -1.27 -23.56 -1.29
N ILE A 305 -1.83 -24.65 -0.78
CA ILE A 305 -3.12 -24.66 -0.09
C ILE A 305 -2.90 -25.36 1.25
N ASP A 306 -3.16 -24.64 2.34
CA ASP A 306 -2.98 -25.14 3.70
C ASP A 306 -4.13 -24.64 4.58
N GLY A 307 -5.06 -25.54 4.92
CA GLY A 307 -6.29 -25.23 5.61
C GLY A 307 -7.08 -24.09 4.93
N GLY A 308 -7.31 -23.00 5.67
CA GLY A 308 -7.98 -21.80 5.17
C GLY A 308 -7.08 -20.84 4.36
N ILE A 309 -5.86 -21.23 3.97
CA ILE A 309 -4.92 -20.36 3.28
C ILE A 309 -4.64 -20.87 1.87
N PHE A 310 -4.82 -19.99 0.88
CA PHE A 310 -4.37 -20.18 -0.49
C PHE A 310 -3.25 -19.18 -0.79
N SER A 311 -2.10 -19.66 -1.28
CA SER A 311 -0.95 -18.84 -1.64
C SER A 311 -0.50 -19.13 -3.06
N PHE A 312 -0.16 -18.07 -3.78
CA PHE A 312 0.20 -18.11 -5.20
C PHE A 312 1.39 -17.19 -5.45
N GLY A 313 2.55 -17.78 -5.74
CA GLY A 313 3.80 -17.06 -5.94
C GLY A 313 4.28 -17.19 -7.38
N VAL A 314 4.36 -16.09 -8.11
CA VAL A 314 4.77 -16.07 -9.52
C VAL A 314 6.28 -15.90 -9.61
N TRP A 315 6.92 -16.81 -10.33
CA TRP A 315 8.35 -16.77 -10.61
C TRP A 315 8.62 -15.98 -11.88
N ASP A 316 9.67 -15.16 -11.85
CA ASP A 316 10.24 -14.56 -13.06
C ASP A 316 11.17 -15.58 -13.75
N LYS A 317 10.59 -16.73 -14.12
CA LYS A 317 11.26 -17.90 -14.72
C LYS A 317 10.31 -18.64 -15.65
N THR A 318 10.83 -19.17 -16.75
CA THR A 318 10.09 -20.17 -17.53
C THR A 318 10.01 -21.49 -16.78
N GLU A 319 9.18 -22.43 -17.25
CA GLU A 319 9.10 -23.77 -16.67
C GLU A 319 10.45 -24.49 -16.66
N GLU A 320 11.22 -24.42 -17.74
CA GLU A 320 12.54 -25.06 -17.80
C GLU A 320 13.53 -24.44 -16.81
N GLU A 321 13.50 -23.11 -16.66
CA GLU A 321 14.35 -22.40 -15.71
C GLU A 321 13.95 -22.68 -14.26
N PHE A 322 12.66 -22.77 -13.99
CA PHE A 322 12.11 -23.14 -12.69
C PHE A 322 12.50 -24.56 -12.30
N LEU A 323 12.39 -25.54 -13.22
CA LEU A 323 12.74 -26.93 -12.93
C LEU A 323 14.25 -27.14 -12.71
N ARG A 324 15.11 -26.24 -13.21
CA ARG A 324 16.56 -26.26 -12.95
C ARG A 324 16.95 -25.82 -11.54
N ILE A 325 16.09 -25.06 -10.85
CA ILE A 325 16.34 -24.61 -9.47
C ILE A 325 15.69 -25.52 -8.42
N VAL A 326 15.04 -26.60 -8.87
CA VAL A 326 14.57 -27.69 -8.00
C VAL A 326 15.75 -28.59 -7.68
N GLU A 327 16.03 -28.81 -6.39
CA GLU A 327 17.23 -29.52 -5.88
C GLU A 327 17.04 -31.03 -5.78
#